data_AF-A0AAV0D7E0-F1
#
_entry.id   AF-A0AAV0D7E0-F1
#
_cell.length_a   1.000
_cell.length_b   1.000
_cell.length_c   1.000
_cell.angle_alpha   90.00
_cell.angle_beta   90.00
_cell.angle_gamma   90.00
#
_symmetry.space_group_name_H-M   'P 1'
#
loop_
_entity.id
_entity.type
_entity.pdbx_description
1 polymer ?
#
loop_
_entity_poly.entity_id
_entity_poly.type
_entity_poly.pdbx_seq_one_letter_code
_entity_poly.pdbx_strand_id
1 'polypeptide(L)'
;MVGLSLGEKNFIRGGIAQDLRTDGRTRLSYRPIYVETSVIPQASGSARVKLGATDVIVSVKAELGKPSSSHPDKGRVSIYVDCSPTAEPTFEGRGGDELSAELSIALQQCLLGGKSGAGAAIDLSSLSVVHGKVCWDLYIDGLVVSSDGNILDALGAAIKAALSNTCIPRVQVSADASPNEQPEVDVSDEEFVQFDTSSVPVIVTLTKVGRFCIVDATSEEESQMSSAVSISVNRKGHICGVSKRGGAALDPADILDMIHKAQVVGDELVNKLDSLIAAAEARGEEESES
;
A
#
# COMPACT_ATOMS: atom_id res chain seq x y z
N MET A 1 3.13 23.78 -14.91
CA MET A 1 4.30 23.08 -14.34
C MET A 1 5.54 23.93 -14.61
N VAL A 2 6.14 24.52 -13.57
CA VAL A 2 7.44 25.18 -13.71
C VAL A 2 8.44 24.05 -13.83
N GLY A 3 8.87 23.76 -15.06
CA GLY A 3 9.86 22.72 -15.29
C GLY A 3 11.18 23.08 -14.61
N LEU A 4 11.83 22.09 -13.99
CA LEU A 4 13.15 22.28 -13.39
C LEU A 4 14.12 22.91 -14.39
N SER A 5 14.85 23.92 -13.93
CA SER A 5 15.95 24.53 -14.65
C SER A 5 17.07 23.53 -14.91
N LEU A 6 17.91 23.81 -15.91
CA LEU A 6 19.06 22.95 -16.19
C LEU A 6 20.03 22.87 -15.00
N GLY A 7 20.16 23.96 -14.24
CA GLY A 7 20.97 24.01 -13.03
C GLY A 7 20.46 23.05 -11.96
N GLU A 8 19.16 23.09 -11.67
CA GLU A 8 18.52 22.19 -10.69
C GLU A 8 18.64 20.72 -11.10
N LYS A 9 18.41 20.41 -12.37
CA LYS A 9 18.56 19.03 -12.89
C LYS A 9 19.98 18.51 -12.70
N ASN A 10 20.98 19.34 -12.99
CA ASN A 10 22.38 18.97 -12.81
C ASN A 10 22.76 18.87 -11.34
N PHE A 11 22.20 19.73 -10.49
CA PHE A 11 22.40 19.69 -9.03
C PHE A 11 21.86 18.39 -8.44
N ILE A 12 20.62 18.01 -8.77
CA ILE A 12 20.00 16.76 -8.30
C ILE A 12 20.83 15.54 -8.73
N ARG A 13 21.19 15.44 -10.02
CA ARG A 13 22.00 14.32 -10.54
C ARG A 13 23.40 14.28 -9.91
N GLY A 14 24.03 15.43 -9.74
CA GLY A 14 25.36 15.56 -9.14
C GLY A 14 25.36 15.18 -7.65
N GLY A 15 24.37 15.65 -6.90
CA GLY A 15 24.18 15.31 -5.49
C GLY A 15 23.93 13.82 -5.30
N ILE A 16 23.00 13.24 -6.06
CA ILE A 16 22.75 11.80 -6.05
C ILE A 16 24.05 11.05 -6.40
N ALA A 17 24.88 11.52 -7.33
CA ALA A 17 26.16 10.90 -7.65
C ALA A 17 27.19 10.93 -6.51
N GLN A 18 27.07 11.87 -5.58
CA GLN A 18 27.90 12.01 -4.38
C GLN A 18 27.27 11.40 -3.12
N ASP A 19 26.13 10.70 -3.24
CA ASP A 19 25.36 10.14 -2.12
C ASP A 19 24.84 11.22 -1.14
N LEU A 20 24.55 12.41 -1.67
CA LEU A 20 24.00 13.54 -0.93
C LEU A 20 22.76 14.09 -1.65
N ARG A 21 21.58 13.88 -1.07
CA ARG A 21 20.32 14.39 -1.60
C ARG A 21 20.11 15.86 -1.25
N THR A 22 19.13 16.48 -1.90
CA THR A 22 18.77 17.91 -1.72
C THR A 22 18.42 18.26 -0.27
N ASP A 23 17.90 17.29 0.48
CA ASP A 23 17.52 17.39 1.89
C ASP A 23 18.57 16.83 2.86
N GLY A 24 19.74 16.42 2.38
CA GLY A 24 20.83 15.88 3.18
C GLY A 24 20.74 14.38 3.48
N ARG A 25 19.75 13.66 2.94
CA ARG A 25 19.67 12.20 3.05
C ARG A 25 20.69 11.48 2.17
N THR A 26 21.02 10.25 2.55
CA THR A 26 21.72 9.29 1.67
C THR A 26 20.74 8.67 0.65
N ARG A 27 21.26 7.98 -0.36
CA ARG A 27 20.45 7.36 -1.42
C ARG A 27 19.38 6.38 -0.91
N LEU A 28 19.66 5.65 0.16
CA LEU A 28 18.79 4.57 0.67
C LEU A 28 17.93 4.99 1.87
N SER A 29 17.93 6.28 2.24
CA SER A 29 17.20 6.77 3.41
C SER A 29 15.80 7.26 3.07
N TYR A 30 14.81 6.81 3.83
CA TYR A 30 13.43 7.32 3.78
C TYR A 30 13.27 8.66 4.50
N ARG A 31 12.24 9.43 4.10
CA ARG A 31 11.71 10.57 4.86
C ARG A 31 11.12 10.11 6.21
N PRO A 32 10.95 11.03 7.17
CA PRO A 32 10.16 10.73 8.37
C PRO A 32 8.74 10.31 7.98
N ILE A 33 8.27 9.24 8.63
CA ILE A 33 6.95 8.63 8.41
C ILE A 33 6.13 8.91 9.66
N TYR A 34 4.93 9.45 9.46
CA TYR A 34 3.92 9.61 10.50
C TYR A 34 2.71 8.77 10.14
N VAL A 35 2.20 8.02 11.12
CA VAL A 35 1.05 7.13 10.96
C VAL A 35 0.01 7.51 12.02
N GLU A 36 -1.21 7.71 11.56
CA GLU A 36 -2.41 7.91 12.37
C GLU A 36 -3.39 6.79 11.97
N THR A 37 -3.87 6.01 12.93
CA THR A 37 -4.89 4.98 12.73
C THR A 37 -6.26 5.54 13.12
N SER A 38 -7.35 4.90 12.67
CA SER A 38 -8.74 5.26 13.01
C SER A 38 -9.16 6.69 12.64
N VAL A 39 -8.68 7.22 11.50
CA VAL A 39 -9.00 8.59 11.05
C VAL A 39 -10.45 8.73 10.56
N ILE A 40 -11.01 7.66 9.99
CA ILE A 40 -12.40 7.61 9.50
C ILE A 40 -13.19 6.64 10.39
N PRO A 41 -14.09 7.14 11.26
CA PRO A 41 -14.84 6.31 12.20
C PRO A 41 -15.93 5.45 11.53
N GLN A 42 -16.32 5.79 10.31
CA GLN A 42 -17.36 5.08 9.55
C GLN A 42 -16.81 3.84 8.81
N ALA A 43 -15.49 3.70 8.71
CA ALA A 43 -14.83 2.61 8.00
C ALA A 43 -14.49 1.47 8.97
N SER A 44 -14.47 0.23 8.48
CA SER A 44 -14.07 -0.95 9.27
C SER A 44 -12.62 -0.88 9.72
N GLY A 45 -11.77 -0.21 8.93
CA GLY A 45 -10.43 0.19 9.30
C GLY A 45 -10.02 1.43 8.53
N SER A 46 -9.20 2.29 9.11
CA SER A 46 -8.67 3.46 8.40
C SER A 46 -7.32 3.87 8.95
N ALA A 47 -6.52 4.49 8.09
CA ALA A 47 -5.25 5.08 8.47
C ALA A 47 -4.91 6.27 7.57
N ARG A 48 -4.18 7.24 8.13
CA ARG A 48 -3.52 8.31 7.39
C ARG A 48 -2.01 8.17 7.58
N VAL A 49 -1.29 8.24 6.48
CA VAL A 49 0.17 8.19 6.48
C VAL A 49 0.71 9.42 5.80
N LYS A 50 1.66 10.08 6.49
CA LYS A 50 2.43 11.18 5.94
C LYS A 50 3.88 10.76 5.79
N LEU A 51 4.36 10.77 4.55
CA LEU A 51 5.75 10.52 4.17
C LEU A 51 6.36 11.84 3.68
N GLY A 52 6.95 12.59 4.60
CA GLY A 52 7.34 13.98 4.34
C GLY A 52 6.14 14.85 3.96
N ALA A 53 6.11 15.34 2.72
CA ALA A 53 4.99 16.13 2.19
C ALA A 53 3.95 15.30 1.41
N THR A 54 4.18 14.00 1.20
CA THR A 54 3.18 13.09 0.63
C THR A 54 2.22 12.65 1.73
N ASP A 55 0.93 12.90 1.55
CA ASP A 55 -0.13 12.62 2.52
C ASP A 55 -1.21 11.76 1.86
N VAL A 56 -1.47 10.60 2.44
CA VAL A 56 -2.43 9.62 1.94
C VAL A 56 -3.34 9.15 3.05
N ILE A 57 -4.60 8.91 2.71
CA ILE A 57 -5.62 8.35 3.60
C ILE A 57 -6.12 7.07 2.97
N VAL A 58 -6.23 6.00 3.76
CA VAL A 58 -6.79 4.73 3.31
C VAL A 58 -7.93 4.34 4.23
N SER A 59 -9.03 3.89 3.63
CA SER A 59 -10.15 3.25 4.32
C SER A 59 -10.33 1.82 3.83
N VAL A 60 -10.69 0.95 4.75
CA VAL A 60 -11.06 -0.43 4.52
C VAL A 60 -12.52 -0.60 4.90
N LYS A 61 -13.32 -1.12 3.98
CA LYS A 61 -14.72 -1.45 4.19
C LYS A 61 -14.94 -2.93 3.91
N ALA A 62 -15.53 -3.65 4.86
CA ALA A 62 -15.87 -5.05 4.70
C ALA A 62 -17.38 -5.20 4.39
N GLU A 63 -17.70 -5.94 3.33
CA GLU A 63 -19.08 -6.31 2.98
C GLU A 63 -19.19 -7.82 2.75
N LEU A 64 -20.39 -8.37 2.97
CA LEU A 64 -20.67 -9.77 2.66
C LEU A 64 -21.10 -9.90 1.20
N GLY A 65 -20.36 -10.71 0.45
CA GLY A 65 -20.59 -10.95 -0.96
C GLY A 65 -20.66 -12.44 -1.29
N LYS A 66 -20.90 -12.73 -2.57
CA LYS A 66 -20.79 -14.08 -3.12
C LYS A 66 -19.39 -14.27 -3.70
N PRO A 67 -18.69 -15.38 -3.41
CA PRO A 67 -17.38 -15.63 -3.98
C PRO A 67 -17.45 -15.86 -5.50
N SER A 68 -16.31 -15.70 -6.17
CA SER A 68 -16.22 -15.98 -7.60
C SER A 68 -16.45 -17.46 -7.89
N SER A 69 -17.09 -17.78 -9.03
CA SER A 69 -17.31 -19.18 -9.44
C SER A 69 -16.02 -19.95 -9.70
N SER A 70 -14.92 -19.25 -10.02
CA SER A 70 -13.59 -19.82 -10.21
C SER A 70 -12.89 -20.23 -8.91
N HIS A 71 -13.14 -19.49 -7.82
CA HIS A 71 -12.50 -19.68 -6.52
C HIS A 71 -13.54 -19.51 -5.40
N PRO A 72 -14.35 -20.56 -5.13
CA PRO A 72 -15.39 -20.53 -4.10
C PRO A 72 -14.83 -20.55 -2.66
N ASP A 73 -13.55 -20.88 -2.52
CA ASP A 73 -12.79 -20.98 -1.28
C ASP A 73 -12.16 -19.66 -0.83
N LYS A 74 -12.20 -18.61 -1.65
CA LYS A 74 -11.49 -17.35 -1.42
C LYS A 74 -12.45 -16.17 -1.32
N GLY A 75 -12.15 -15.27 -0.40
CA GLY A 75 -12.73 -13.93 -0.37
C GLY A 75 -12.23 -13.05 -1.51
N ARG A 76 -12.77 -11.84 -1.57
CA ARG A 76 -12.41 -10.84 -2.57
C ARG A 76 -11.82 -9.61 -1.90
N VAL A 77 -10.80 -9.03 -2.53
CA VAL A 77 -10.20 -7.77 -2.13
C VAL A 77 -10.12 -6.91 -3.37
N SER A 78 -10.73 -5.73 -3.28
CA SER A 78 -10.76 -4.73 -4.34
C SER A 78 -10.04 -3.49 -3.84
N ILE A 79 -8.93 -3.14 -4.49
CA ILE A 79 -8.16 -1.93 -4.16
C ILE A 79 -8.45 -0.88 -5.22
N TYR A 80 -8.87 0.30 -4.75
CA TYR A 80 -9.08 1.49 -5.55
C TYR A 80 -8.25 2.64 -4.98
N VAL A 81 -7.64 3.43 -5.86
CA VAL A 81 -6.92 4.63 -5.50
C VAL A 81 -7.59 5.81 -6.18
N ASP A 82 -7.71 6.92 -5.48
CA ASP A 82 -8.18 8.19 -6.00
C ASP A 82 -7.09 9.26 -5.81
N CYS A 83 -6.76 9.96 -6.89
CA CYS A 83 -5.78 11.02 -6.88
C CYS A 83 -6.52 12.36 -6.87
N SER A 84 -6.60 13.00 -5.70
CA SER A 84 -7.33 14.26 -5.58
C SER A 84 -6.69 15.36 -6.43
N PRO A 85 -7.47 16.17 -7.17
CA PRO A 85 -6.96 17.37 -7.84
C PRO A 85 -6.37 18.40 -6.87
N THR A 86 -6.66 18.28 -5.57
CA THR A 86 -6.04 19.12 -4.53
C THR A 86 -4.58 18.72 -4.25
N ALA A 87 -4.22 17.46 -4.50
CA ALA A 87 -2.88 16.95 -4.22
C ALA A 87 -1.86 17.48 -5.21
N GLU A 88 -2.20 17.49 -6.50
CA GLU A 88 -1.39 18.07 -7.55
C GLU A 88 -2.29 18.59 -8.68
N PRO A 89 -2.05 19.81 -9.22
CA PRO A 89 -2.83 20.34 -10.34
C PRO A 89 -2.80 19.44 -11.59
N THR A 90 -1.78 18.60 -11.73
CA THR A 90 -1.64 17.65 -12.83
C THR A 90 -2.60 16.46 -12.72
N PHE A 91 -3.19 16.23 -11.55
CA PHE A 91 -4.22 15.21 -11.36
C PHE A 91 -5.61 15.68 -11.83
N GLU A 92 -5.76 16.93 -12.27
CA GLU A 92 -7.02 17.43 -12.81
C GLU A 92 -7.36 16.75 -14.16
N GLY A 93 -8.56 16.19 -14.23
CA GLY A 93 -9.05 15.49 -15.42
C GLY A 93 -8.39 14.12 -15.61
N ARG A 94 -8.02 13.80 -16.86
CA ARG A 94 -7.55 12.44 -17.23
C ARG A 94 -6.19 12.06 -16.63
N GLY A 95 -5.39 13.03 -16.21
CA GLY A 95 -4.06 12.76 -15.65
C GLY A 95 -4.14 12.01 -14.33
N GLY A 96 -5.13 12.34 -13.48
CA GLY A 96 -5.38 11.63 -12.23
C GLY A 96 -5.86 10.21 -12.45
N ASP A 97 -6.77 10.01 -13.42
CA ASP A 97 -7.36 8.69 -13.73
C ASP A 97 -6.33 7.66 -14.21
N GLU A 98 -5.36 8.08 -15.03
CA GLU A 98 -4.31 7.17 -15.52
C GLU A 98 -3.38 6.74 -14.39
N LEU A 99 -2.95 7.69 -13.55
CA LEU A 99 -2.08 7.41 -12.41
C LEU A 99 -2.80 6.56 -11.35
N SER A 100 -4.06 6.86 -11.07
CA SER A 100 -4.86 6.13 -10.08
C SER A 100 -5.09 4.68 -10.50
N ALA A 101 -5.33 4.43 -11.80
CA ALA A 101 -5.42 3.09 -12.37
C ALA A 101 -4.07 2.34 -12.29
N GLU A 102 -2.95 3.00 -12.60
CA GLU A 102 -1.61 2.41 -12.50
C GLU A 102 -1.28 2.03 -11.05
N LEU A 103 -1.53 2.93 -10.10
CA LEU A 103 -1.32 2.69 -8.67
C LEU A 103 -2.21 1.56 -8.14
N SER A 104 -3.49 1.53 -8.54
CA SER A 104 -4.42 0.46 -8.15
C SER A 104 -3.93 -0.91 -8.63
N ILE A 105 -3.50 -1.01 -9.89
CA ILE A 105 -2.95 -2.27 -10.45
C ILE A 105 -1.65 -2.66 -9.73
N ALA A 106 -0.76 -1.70 -9.48
CA ALA A 106 0.52 -1.96 -8.81
C ALA A 106 0.29 -2.46 -7.37
N LEU A 107 -0.63 -1.85 -6.62
CA LEU A 107 -1.01 -2.28 -5.27
C LEU A 107 -1.65 -3.66 -5.27
N GLN A 108 -2.56 -3.93 -6.20
CA GLN A 108 -3.16 -5.25 -6.37
C GLN A 108 -2.09 -6.32 -6.62
N GLN A 109 -1.12 -6.07 -7.49
CA GLN A 109 -0.01 -6.98 -7.75
C GLN A 109 0.91 -7.16 -6.54
N CYS A 110 1.15 -6.10 -5.78
CA CYS A 110 2.02 -6.13 -4.61
C CYS A 110 1.42 -6.87 -3.41
N LEU A 111 0.10 -6.75 -3.20
CA LEU A 111 -0.62 -7.27 -2.04
C LEU A 111 -1.28 -8.63 -2.31
N LEU A 112 -1.92 -8.79 -3.46
CA LEU A 112 -2.64 -10.02 -3.84
C LEU A 112 -1.77 -10.99 -4.65
N GLY A 113 -0.56 -10.56 -5.02
CA GLY A 113 0.36 -11.32 -5.86
C GLY A 113 -0.09 -11.38 -7.32
N GLY A 114 0.54 -12.30 -8.07
CA GLY A 114 0.15 -12.53 -9.47
C GLY A 114 -1.21 -13.23 -9.61
N LYS A 115 -1.72 -13.34 -10.85
CA LYS A 115 -3.01 -14.01 -11.18
C LYS A 115 -3.15 -15.45 -10.65
N SER A 116 -2.04 -16.09 -10.26
CA SER A 116 -2.01 -17.44 -9.70
C SER A 116 -2.15 -17.47 -8.16
N GLY A 117 -2.22 -16.32 -7.47
CA GLY A 117 -2.18 -16.22 -6.01
C GLY A 117 -0.81 -16.54 -5.39
N ALA A 118 0.21 -16.76 -6.22
CA ALA A 118 1.59 -16.95 -5.77
C ALA A 118 2.13 -15.60 -5.29
N GLY A 119 2.58 -15.55 -4.04
CA GLY A 119 3.06 -14.32 -3.39
C GLY A 119 1.96 -13.48 -2.73
N ALA A 120 0.70 -13.96 -2.70
CA ALA A 120 -0.39 -13.28 -2.01
C ALA A 120 -0.03 -13.06 -0.54
N ALA A 121 -0.02 -11.79 -0.16
CA ALA A 121 0.35 -11.36 1.18
C ALA A 121 -0.88 -11.32 2.10
N ILE A 122 -2.08 -11.27 1.53
CA ILE A 122 -3.35 -11.41 2.24
C ILE A 122 -3.86 -12.85 2.04
N ASP A 123 -4.10 -13.56 3.14
CA ASP A 123 -4.75 -14.86 3.08
C ASP A 123 -6.24 -14.72 2.78
N LEU A 124 -6.59 -14.90 1.51
CA LEU A 124 -7.97 -14.83 1.03
C LEU A 124 -8.85 -15.99 1.54
N SER A 125 -8.25 -17.06 2.05
CA SER A 125 -9.02 -18.21 2.56
C SER A 125 -9.67 -17.92 3.91
N SER A 126 -9.04 -17.09 4.75
CA SER A 126 -9.58 -16.61 6.02
C SER A 126 -10.86 -15.76 5.86
N LEU A 127 -11.04 -15.19 4.66
CA LEU A 127 -12.19 -14.36 4.31
C LEU A 127 -13.40 -15.17 3.80
N SER A 128 -13.29 -16.50 3.69
CA SER A 128 -14.43 -17.36 3.31
C SER A 128 -15.26 -17.70 4.54
N VAL A 129 -16.56 -17.34 4.52
CA VAL A 129 -17.48 -17.62 5.63
C VAL A 129 -18.19 -18.96 5.38
N VAL A 130 -18.87 -19.06 4.24
CA VAL A 130 -19.54 -20.28 3.78
C VAL A 130 -19.04 -20.60 2.38
N HIS A 131 -18.35 -21.72 2.26
CA HIS A 131 -17.73 -22.16 1.02
C HIS A 131 -18.71 -22.09 -0.16
N GLY A 132 -18.35 -21.30 -1.18
CA GLY A 132 -19.14 -21.12 -2.39
C GLY A 132 -20.47 -20.36 -2.25
N LYS A 133 -20.87 -19.93 -1.05
CA LYS A 133 -22.11 -19.17 -0.83
C LYS A 133 -21.85 -17.75 -0.36
N VAL A 134 -21.03 -17.57 0.69
CA VAL A 134 -20.82 -16.27 1.34
C VAL A 134 -19.32 -16.09 1.64
N CYS A 135 -18.77 -14.96 1.20
CA CYS A 135 -17.41 -14.55 1.53
C CYS A 135 -17.37 -13.07 1.90
N TRP A 136 -16.32 -12.68 2.61
CA TRP A 136 -15.98 -11.28 2.80
C TRP A 136 -15.42 -10.68 1.52
N ASP A 137 -15.89 -9.48 1.23
CA ASP A 137 -15.43 -8.60 0.18
C ASP A 137 -14.87 -7.33 0.83
N LEU A 138 -13.55 -7.18 0.75
CA LEU A 138 -12.85 -6.03 1.31
C LEU A 138 -12.62 -4.99 0.22
N TYR A 139 -13.19 -3.81 0.41
CA TYR A 139 -12.92 -2.63 -0.39
C TYR A 139 -11.86 -1.79 0.32
N ILE A 140 -10.73 -1.59 -0.35
CA ILE A 140 -9.63 -0.77 0.13
C ILE A 140 -9.58 0.46 -0.76
N ASP A 141 -10.01 1.60 -0.23
CA ASP A 141 -10.04 2.87 -0.93
C ASP A 141 -8.92 3.76 -0.41
N GLY A 142 -7.98 4.12 -1.27
CA GLY A 142 -6.89 5.04 -0.97
C GLY A 142 -7.12 6.40 -1.62
N LEU A 143 -6.99 7.47 -0.85
CA LEU A 143 -7.06 8.85 -1.31
C LEU A 143 -5.70 9.53 -1.15
N VAL A 144 -5.16 10.06 -2.25
CA VAL A 144 -3.96 10.90 -2.22
C VAL A 144 -4.38 12.35 -1.97
N VAL A 145 -4.00 12.89 -0.81
CA VAL A 145 -4.33 14.25 -0.38
C VAL A 145 -3.26 15.25 -0.78
N SER A 146 -1.99 14.85 -0.72
CA SER A 146 -0.85 15.64 -1.17
C SER A 146 0.22 14.73 -1.76
N SER A 147 0.89 15.19 -2.80
CA SER A 147 1.91 14.44 -3.54
C SER A 147 3.22 15.20 -3.52
N ASP A 148 4.26 14.59 -2.93
CA ASP A 148 5.66 14.99 -3.08
C ASP A 148 6.53 13.77 -3.43
N GLY A 149 6.04 12.95 -4.37
CA GLY A 149 6.70 11.74 -4.83
C GLY A 149 6.53 10.51 -3.91
N ASN A 150 6.90 9.35 -4.44
CA ASN A 150 6.82 8.05 -3.77
C ASN A 150 5.44 7.67 -3.21
N ILE A 151 4.37 7.99 -3.97
CA ILE A 151 2.97 7.75 -3.57
C ILE A 151 2.69 6.26 -3.30
N LEU A 152 3.28 5.35 -4.10
CA LEU A 152 3.00 3.92 -4.00
C LEU A 152 3.45 3.32 -2.66
N ASP A 153 4.63 3.70 -2.17
CA ASP A 153 5.13 3.24 -0.88
C ASP A 153 4.29 3.80 0.27
N ALA A 154 3.89 5.08 0.18
CA ALA A 154 3.02 5.73 1.15
C ALA A 154 1.65 5.02 1.22
N LEU A 155 1.05 4.71 0.07
CA LEU A 155 -0.19 3.94 -0.02
C LEU A 155 -0.02 2.52 0.55
N GLY A 156 1.08 1.83 0.23
CA GLY A 156 1.38 0.51 0.77
C GLY A 156 1.48 0.52 2.31
N ALA A 157 2.17 1.50 2.87
CA ALA A 157 2.29 1.70 4.31
C ALA A 157 0.92 2.03 4.96
N ALA A 158 0.12 2.88 4.31
CA ALA A 158 -1.21 3.25 4.78
C ALA A 158 -2.19 2.07 4.72
N ILE A 159 -2.14 1.24 3.68
CA ILE A 159 -2.95 0.02 3.59
C ILE A 159 -2.58 -0.94 4.71
N LYS A 160 -1.28 -1.15 4.97
CA LYS A 160 -0.85 -2.01 6.08
C LYS A 160 -1.35 -1.49 7.44
N ALA A 161 -1.25 -0.19 7.68
CA ALA A 161 -1.76 0.44 8.91
C ALA A 161 -3.30 0.40 9.00
N ALA A 162 -4.02 0.55 7.89
CA ALA A 162 -5.48 0.47 7.88
C ALA A 162 -5.95 -0.97 8.12
N LEU A 163 -5.25 -1.96 7.56
CA LEU A 163 -5.54 -3.38 7.76
C LEU A 163 -5.26 -3.84 9.19
N SER A 164 -4.25 -3.30 9.89
CA SER A 164 -3.95 -3.68 11.28
C SER A 164 -5.08 -3.31 12.23
N ASN A 165 -5.70 -2.17 11.94
CA ASN A 165 -6.83 -1.62 12.68
C ASN A 165 -8.19 -2.03 12.07
N THR A 166 -8.23 -2.97 11.12
CA THR A 166 -9.50 -3.42 10.54
C THR A 166 -10.19 -4.41 11.47
N CYS A 167 -11.37 -4.01 11.94
CA CYS A 167 -12.26 -4.82 12.75
C CYS A 167 -13.41 -5.34 11.88
N ILE A 168 -13.43 -6.66 11.65
CA ILE A 168 -14.49 -7.31 10.87
C ILE A 168 -15.50 -7.92 11.85
N PRO A 169 -16.80 -7.61 11.75
CA PRO A 169 -17.78 -8.17 12.67
C PRO A 169 -17.88 -9.68 12.48
N ARG A 170 -18.00 -10.43 13.57
CA ARG A 170 -18.04 -11.88 13.54
C ARG A 170 -19.37 -12.33 12.96
N VAL A 171 -19.30 -13.19 11.96
CA VAL A 171 -20.48 -13.82 11.38
C VAL A 171 -20.76 -15.15 12.08
N GLN A 172 -21.98 -15.30 12.59
CA GLN A 172 -22.52 -16.59 12.98
C GLN A 172 -23.42 -17.12 11.86
N VAL A 173 -23.10 -18.31 11.38
CA VAL A 173 -23.92 -18.99 10.36
C VAL A 173 -24.88 -19.91 11.11
N SER A 174 -26.19 -19.68 10.99
CA SER A 174 -27.18 -20.60 11.54
C SER A 174 -27.14 -21.91 10.74
N ALA A 175 -26.98 -23.03 11.46
CA ALA A 175 -26.71 -24.35 10.86
C ALA A 175 -27.95 -25.05 10.26
N ASP A 176 -29.13 -24.40 10.28
CA ASP A 176 -30.41 -25.02 9.92
C ASP A 176 -30.84 -24.77 8.46
N ALA A 177 -30.00 -24.18 7.62
CA ALA A 177 -30.31 -24.00 6.20
C ALA A 177 -30.09 -25.30 5.41
N SER A 178 -31.19 -25.87 4.93
CA SER A 178 -31.20 -26.92 3.91
C SER A 178 -30.31 -26.55 2.71
N PRO A 179 -29.75 -27.52 1.94
CA PRO A 179 -28.73 -27.24 0.92
C PRO A 179 -29.13 -26.22 -0.15
N ASN A 180 -30.43 -25.93 -0.29
CA ASN A 180 -31.03 -25.06 -1.30
C ASN A 180 -31.42 -23.65 -0.82
N GLU A 181 -31.24 -23.32 0.47
CA GLU A 181 -31.55 -21.98 1.00
C GLU A 181 -30.30 -21.10 1.14
N GLN A 182 -30.50 -19.78 1.05
CA GLN A 182 -29.49 -18.79 1.43
C GLN A 182 -29.28 -18.91 2.94
N PRO A 183 -28.05 -19.15 3.41
CA PRO A 183 -27.80 -19.22 4.86
C PRO A 183 -28.19 -17.87 5.47
N GLU A 184 -29.00 -17.90 6.52
CA GLU A 184 -29.19 -16.72 7.36
C GLU A 184 -27.87 -16.47 8.08
N VAL A 185 -27.21 -15.41 7.65
CA VAL A 185 -25.95 -14.94 8.23
C VAL A 185 -26.32 -13.89 9.25
N ASP A 186 -26.15 -14.23 10.52
CA ASP A 186 -26.29 -13.28 11.61
C ASP A 186 -24.93 -12.61 11.84
N VAL A 187 -24.89 -11.29 11.71
CA VAL A 187 -23.68 -10.50 11.91
C VAL A 187 -23.73 -10.02 13.35
N SER A 188 -22.78 -10.47 14.17
CA SER A 188 -22.69 -10.01 15.56
C SER A 188 -22.27 -8.55 15.59
N ASP A 189 -23.06 -7.72 16.26
CA ASP A 189 -22.74 -6.29 16.50
C ASP A 189 -21.71 -6.11 17.64
N GLU A 190 -21.42 -7.17 18.42
CA GLU A 190 -20.61 -7.08 19.66
C GLU A 190 -19.22 -7.73 19.55
N GLU A 191 -19.02 -8.66 18.61
CA GLU A 191 -17.75 -9.39 18.46
C GLU A 191 -17.05 -9.03 17.16
N PHE A 192 -15.88 -8.40 17.25
CA PHE A 192 -15.03 -8.10 16.09
C PHE A 192 -13.82 -9.03 16.05
N VAL A 193 -13.50 -9.51 14.85
CA VAL A 193 -12.27 -10.25 14.55
C VAL A 193 -11.30 -9.29 13.89
N GLN A 194 -10.13 -9.13 14.51
CA GLN A 194 -9.04 -8.35 13.94
C GLN A 194 -8.40 -9.12 12.78
N PHE A 195 -8.13 -8.42 11.68
CA PHE A 195 -7.50 -9.01 10.51
C PHE A 195 -6.02 -9.32 10.76
N ASP A 196 -5.56 -10.53 10.39
CA ASP A 196 -4.14 -10.89 10.54
C ASP A 196 -3.28 -10.13 9.51
N THR A 197 -2.44 -9.23 10.02
CA THR A 197 -1.53 -8.40 9.22
C THR A 197 -0.10 -8.94 9.15
N SER A 198 0.18 -10.10 9.75
CA SER A 198 1.54 -10.65 9.85
C SER A 198 2.21 -10.90 8.49
N SER A 199 1.41 -11.17 7.46
CA SER A 199 1.87 -11.44 6.10
C SER A 199 1.79 -10.23 5.16
N VAL A 200 1.27 -9.08 5.60
CA VAL A 200 1.13 -7.88 4.75
C VAL A 200 2.52 -7.28 4.47
N PRO A 201 2.89 -7.05 3.21
CA PRO A 201 4.22 -6.60 2.84
C PRO A 201 4.30 -5.07 2.88
N VAL A 202 5.52 -4.53 2.95
CA VAL A 202 5.78 -3.13 2.64
C VAL A 202 6.24 -3.00 1.20
N ILE A 203 5.92 -1.89 0.55
CA ILE A 203 6.39 -1.60 -0.80
C ILE A 203 7.58 -0.66 -0.68
N VAL A 204 8.67 -1.02 -1.35
CA VAL A 204 9.89 -0.22 -1.45
C VAL A 204 10.11 0.11 -2.92
N THR A 205 10.06 1.40 -3.25
CA THR A 205 10.32 1.87 -4.61
C THR A 205 11.75 2.39 -4.76
N LEU A 206 12.50 1.75 -5.65
CA LEU A 206 13.82 2.18 -6.07
C LEU A 206 13.74 2.93 -7.40
N THR A 207 14.11 4.20 -7.35
CA THR A 207 14.12 5.10 -8.50
C THR A 207 15.54 5.24 -9.04
N LYS A 208 15.75 4.92 -10.32
CA LYS A 208 17.05 5.07 -10.99
C LYS A 208 17.19 6.47 -11.56
N VAL A 209 18.15 7.22 -11.02
CA VAL A 209 18.53 8.56 -11.50
C VAL A 209 19.98 8.51 -11.99
N GLY A 210 20.15 8.58 -13.31
CA GLY A 210 21.46 8.40 -13.94
C GLY A 210 21.99 6.97 -13.74
N ARG A 211 23.10 6.84 -13.01
CA ARG A 211 23.74 5.54 -12.71
C ARG A 211 23.40 4.97 -11.34
N PHE A 212 22.72 5.75 -10.49
CA PHE A 212 22.48 5.39 -9.11
C PHE A 212 20.99 5.17 -8.86
N CYS A 213 20.70 4.35 -7.86
CA CYS A 213 19.34 4.08 -7.41
C CYS A 213 19.14 4.77 -6.06
N ILE A 214 17.99 5.40 -5.91
CA ILE A 214 17.55 6.03 -4.68
C ILE A 214 16.23 5.43 -4.22
N VAL A 215 15.99 5.44 -2.92
CA VAL A 215 14.74 5.06 -2.29
C VAL A 215 13.99 6.33 -1.89
N ASP A 216 12.66 6.32 -1.98
CA ASP A 216 11.81 7.44 -1.56
C ASP A 216 12.20 8.76 -2.25
N ALA A 217 12.09 8.76 -3.57
CA ALA A 217 12.35 9.93 -4.41
C ALA A 217 11.30 11.03 -4.19
N THR A 218 11.75 12.28 -4.13
CA THR A 218 10.83 13.43 -4.13
C THR A 218 10.25 13.65 -5.52
N SER A 219 9.19 14.46 -5.62
CA SER A 219 8.59 14.85 -6.91
C SER A 219 9.64 15.38 -7.93
N GLU A 220 10.57 16.19 -7.46
CA GLU A 220 11.67 16.74 -8.28
C GLU A 220 12.63 15.65 -8.79
N GLU A 221 12.95 14.66 -7.97
CA GLU A 221 13.84 13.57 -8.33
C GLU A 221 13.15 12.54 -9.24
N GLU A 222 11.87 12.26 -9.01
CA GLU A 222 11.04 11.42 -9.89
C GLU A 222 11.00 12.02 -11.31
N SER A 223 10.96 13.35 -11.44
CA SER A 223 11.05 14.02 -12.75
C SER A 223 12.35 13.75 -13.50
N GLN A 224 13.42 13.35 -12.79
CA GLN A 224 14.72 13.00 -13.35
C GLN A 224 14.94 11.49 -13.44
N MET A 225 13.93 10.68 -13.11
CA MET A 225 14.07 9.24 -13.18
C MET A 225 14.13 8.73 -14.61
N SER A 226 14.95 7.69 -14.82
CA SER A 226 14.94 6.92 -16.06
C SER A 226 13.97 5.73 -15.97
N SER A 227 13.95 5.08 -14.80
CA SER A 227 13.05 3.97 -14.47
C SER A 227 12.95 3.86 -12.96
N ALA A 228 11.88 3.26 -12.47
CA ALA A 228 11.77 2.87 -11.07
C ALA A 228 11.19 1.46 -10.96
N VAL A 229 11.58 0.76 -9.91
CA VAL A 229 11.15 -0.58 -9.61
C VAL A 229 10.59 -0.59 -8.19
N SER A 230 9.33 -0.96 -8.07
CA SER A 230 8.60 -1.08 -6.81
C SER A 230 8.53 -2.54 -6.44
N ILE A 231 9.04 -2.89 -5.26
CA ILE A 231 9.19 -4.26 -4.81
C ILE A 231 8.46 -4.40 -3.48
N SER A 232 7.55 -5.35 -3.38
CA SER A 232 6.87 -5.64 -2.12
C SER A 232 7.62 -6.73 -1.35
N VAL A 233 7.99 -6.40 -0.11
CA VAL A 233 8.78 -7.26 0.78
C VAL A 233 7.96 -7.58 2.02
N ASN A 234 7.80 -8.88 2.29
CA ASN A 234 7.11 -9.37 3.48
C ASN A 234 8.07 -9.37 4.70
N ARG A 235 7.54 -9.49 5.91
CA ARG A 235 8.30 -9.56 7.18
C ARG A 235 9.38 -10.66 7.22
N LYS A 236 9.25 -11.69 6.37
CA LYS A 236 10.24 -12.77 6.20
C LYS A 236 11.34 -12.45 5.18
N GLY A 237 11.39 -11.24 4.64
CA GLY A 237 12.30 -10.84 3.55
C GLY A 237 11.93 -11.42 2.17
N HIS A 238 10.78 -12.08 2.06
CA HIS A 238 10.30 -12.65 0.80
C HIS A 238 9.66 -11.58 -0.08
N ILE A 239 9.88 -11.70 -1.40
CA ILE A 239 9.32 -10.79 -2.38
C ILE A 239 7.93 -11.28 -2.78
N CYS A 240 6.92 -10.44 -2.59
CA CYS A 240 5.53 -10.73 -2.94
C CYS A 240 5.19 -10.30 -4.37
N GLY A 241 5.78 -9.20 -4.84
CA GLY A 241 5.50 -8.62 -6.13
C GLY A 241 6.57 -7.63 -6.56
N VAL A 242 6.70 -7.45 -7.87
CA VAL A 242 7.62 -6.49 -8.49
C VAL A 242 6.88 -5.79 -9.61
N SER A 243 6.85 -4.46 -9.57
CA SER A 243 6.30 -3.62 -10.64
C SER A 243 7.39 -2.66 -11.12
N LYS A 244 7.51 -2.50 -12.42
CA LYS A 244 8.49 -1.61 -13.04
C LYS A 244 7.76 -0.48 -13.74
N ARG A 245 8.06 0.75 -13.33
CA ARG A 245 7.52 1.98 -13.91
C ARG A 245 8.62 2.75 -14.66
N GLY A 246 8.21 3.52 -15.67
CA GLY A 246 9.10 4.32 -16.51
C GLY A 246 9.55 3.64 -17.81
N GLY A 247 10.02 4.47 -18.74
CA GLY A 247 10.24 4.10 -20.15
C GLY A 247 11.62 3.56 -20.51
N ALA A 248 12.65 3.75 -19.66
CA ALA A 248 13.99 3.26 -19.99
C ALA A 248 14.15 1.75 -19.76
N ALA A 249 15.08 1.13 -20.50
CA ALA A 249 15.48 -0.25 -20.24
C ALA A 249 16.34 -0.31 -18.96
N LEU A 250 16.17 -1.38 -18.19
CA LEU A 250 17.00 -1.69 -17.03
C LEU A 250 17.78 -2.97 -17.31
N ASP A 251 19.07 -2.94 -16.99
CA ASP A 251 19.91 -4.13 -17.08
C ASP A 251 19.45 -5.14 -16.00
N PRO A 252 19.39 -6.44 -16.30
CA PRO A 252 18.98 -7.45 -15.33
C PRO A 252 19.83 -7.45 -14.06
N ALA A 253 21.12 -7.11 -14.17
CA ALA A 253 22.03 -6.98 -13.03
C ALA A 253 21.60 -5.84 -12.09
N ASP A 254 21.14 -4.71 -12.64
CA ASP A 254 20.65 -3.58 -11.84
C ASP A 254 19.35 -3.96 -11.13
N ILE A 255 18.47 -4.74 -11.78
CA ILE A 255 17.22 -5.21 -11.15
C ILE A 255 17.53 -6.11 -9.95
N LEU A 256 18.49 -7.03 -10.08
CA LEU A 256 18.90 -7.90 -8.98
C LEU A 256 19.52 -7.11 -7.81
N ASP A 257 20.35 -6.10 -8.12
CA ASP A 257 20.90 -5.18 -7.12
C ASP A 257 19.80 -4.35 -6.43
N MET A 258 18.82 -3.85 -7.19
CA MET A 258 17.65 -3.16 -6.65
C MET A 258 16.84 -4.06 -5.73
N ILE A 259 16.65 -5.34 -6.10
CA ILE A 259 15.95 -6.32 -5.26
C ILE A 259 16.68 -6.56 -3.94
N HIS A 260 18.00 -6.79 -3.98
CA HIS A 260 18.79 -6.95 -2.76
C HIS A 260 18.70 -5.72 -1.85
N LYS A 261 18.79 -4.52 -2.43
CA LYS A 261 18.63 -3.26 -1.68
C LYS A 261 17.23 -3.10 -1.10
N ALA A 262 16.19 -3.47 -1.86
CA ALA A 262 14.81 -3.44 -1.42
C ALA A 262 14.57 -4.36 -0.22
N GLN A 263 15.20 -5.53 -0.18
CA GLN A 263 15.08 -6.44 0.96
C GLN A 263 15.67 -5.84 2.24
N VAL A 264 16.90 -5.31 2.16
CA VAL A 264 17.56 -4.70 3.33
C VAL A 264 16.76 -3.50 3.85
N VAL A 265 16.38 -2.59 2.95
CA VAL A 265 15.61 -1.40 3.33
C VAL A 265 14.18 -1.77 3.75
N GLY A 266 13.60 -2.80 3.13
CA GLY A 266 12.28 -3.31 3.44
C GLY A 266 12.21 -3.88 4.86
N ASP A 267 13.19 -4.66 5.28
CA ASP A 267 13.25 -5.21 6.64
C ASP A 267 13.33 -4.08 7.70
N GLU A 268 14.12 -3.04 7.46
CA GLU A 268 14.17 -1.86 8.32
C GLU A 268 12.83 -1.10 8.35
N LEU A 269 12.21 -0.93 7.19
CA LEU A 269 10.94 -0.23 7.03
C LEU A 269 9.78 -0.97 7.69
N VAL A 270 9.72 -2.31 7.57
CA VAL A 270 8.71 -3.15 8.24
C VAL A 270 8.75 -2.92 9.75
N ASN A 271 9.93 -3.04 10.35
CA ASN A 271 10.08 -2.90 11.81
C ASN A 271 9.73 -1.49 12.29
N LYS A 272 10.14 -0.47 11.54
CA LYS A 272 9.81 0.93 11.83
C LYS A 272 8.30 1.18 11.73
N LEU A 273 7.66 0.66 10.69
CA LEU A 273 6.24 0.83 10.46
C LEU A 273 5.41 0.09 11.51
N ASP A 274 5.76 -1.14 11.87
CA ASP A 274 5.09 -1.90 12.94
C ASP A 274 5.16 -1.14 14.28
N SER A 275 6.31 -0.55 14.58
CA SER A 275 6.49 0.27 15.80
C SER A 275 5.62 1.53 15.78
N LEU A 276 5.49 2.18 14.61
CA LEU A 276 4.67 3.38 14.45
C LEU A 276 3.17 3.07 14.51
N ILE A 277 2.74 1.95 13.95
CA ILE A 277 1.36 1.45 14.00
C ILE A 277 0.99 1.17 15.46
N ALA A 278 1.80 0.39 16.17
CA ALA A 278 1.55 0.08 17.59
C ALA A 278 1.50 1.36 18.46
N ALA A 279 2.37 2.33 18.18
CA ALA A 279 2.34 3.62 18.87
C ALA A 279 1.14 4.50 18.49
N ALA A 280 0.58 4.34 17.30
CA ALA A 280 -0.63 5.06 16.88
C ALA A 280 -1.89 4.45 17.49
N GLU A 281 -1.98 3.13 17.53
CA GLU A 281 -3.07 2.39 18.19
C GLU A 281 -3.14 2.73 19.68
N ALA A 282 -2.01 2.76 20.38
CA ALA A 282 -1.96 3.16 21.80
C ALA A 282 -2.44 4.60 22.05
N ARG A 283 -2.17 5.54 21.14
CA ARG A 283 -2.66 6.92 21.26
C ARG A 283 -4.18 7.03 21.04
N GLY A 284 -4.72 6.21 20.13
CA GLY A 284 -6.16 6.19 19.85
C GLY A 284 -6.98 5.67 21.04
N GLU A 285 -6.45 4.72 21.80
CA GLU A 285 -7.08 4.23 23.04
C GLU A 285 -7.15 5.34 24.10
N GLU A 286 -6.05 6.08 24.33
CA GLU A 286 -6.00 7.18 25.29
C GLU A 286 -6.97 8.33 24.95
N GLU A 287 -7.15 8.67 23.68
CA GLU A 287 -8.10 9.72 23.24
C GLU A 287 -9.57 9.27 23.33
N SER A 288 -9.84 7.96 23.31
CA SER A 288 -11.20 7.41 23.43
C SER A 288 -11.70 7.32 24.87
N GLU A 289 -10.79 7.29 25.85
CA GLU A 289 -11.10 7.24 27.28
C GLU A 289 -11.28 8.63 27.93
N SER A 290 -10.97 9.72 27.22
CA SER A 290 -11.04 11.11 27.69
C SER A 290 -12.23 11.90 27.15
#